data_AF-A0A6L7QHR6-F1
#
_entry.id   AF-A0A6L7QHR6-F1
#
_cell.length_a   1.000
_cell.length_b   1.000
_cell.length_c   1.000
_cell.angle_alpha   90.00
_cell.angle_beta   90.00
_cell.angle_gamma   90.00
#
_symmetry.space_group_name_H-M   'P 1'
#
loop_
_entity.id
_entity.type
_entity.pdbx_description
1 polymer ?
#
loop_
_entity_poly.entity_id
_entity_poly.type
_entity_poly.pdbx_seq_one_letter_code
_entity_poly.pdbx_strand_id
1 'polypeptide(L)'
;MAPNEAAFRALVQTWFGNASLFETLKGIARTDAVVVLTTDHGSMRGTRASVVYGDRSTSSSLRYKYGQNLRCEEKDALLIADPQAYGLPAAGLGHSFVIAREDFYFVYPTQFNKYQRRYKGSFQHGGISLEEMILPVAIMEPK
;
A
#
# COMPACT_ATOMS: atom_id res chain seq x y z
N MET A 1 -14.98 11.46 4.48
CA MET A 1 -14.45 10.19 3.97
C MET A 1 -15.40 9.06 4.38
N ALA A 2 -15.46 7.98 3.60
CA ALA A 2 -16.34 6.85 3.89
C ALA A 2 -16.08 6.29 5.31
N PRO A 3 -17.12 6.05 6.12
CA PRO A 3 -16.97 5.72 7.55
C PRO A 3 -16.44 4.29 7.79
N ASN A 4 -16.60 3.40 6.82
CA ASN A 4 -16.17 2.01 6.88
C ASN A 4 -15.93 1.46 5.45
N GLU A 5 -15.46 0.22 5.37
CA GLU A 5 -15.14 -0.43 4.10
C GLU A 5 -16.36 -0.66 3.20
N ALA A 6 -17.52 -1.00 3.77
CA ALA A 6 -18.74 -1.21 3.00
C ALA A 6 -19.18 0.08 2.29
N ALA A 7 -19.17 1.20 3.01
CA ALA A 7 -19.44 2.51 2.45
C ALA A 7 -18.39 2.92 1.41
N PHE A 8 -17.12 2.56 1.62
CA PHE A 8 -16.06 2.81 0.65
C PHE A 8 -16.30 2.02 -0.64
N ARG A 9 -16.64 0.73 -0.55
CA ARG A 9 -16.98 -0.10 -1.72
C ARG A 9 -18.18 0.43 -2.49
N ALA A 10 -19.25 0.84 -1.80
CA ALA A 10 -20.42 1.43 -2.44
C ALA A 10 -20.08 2.73 -3.19
N LEU A 11 -19.23 3.57 -2.60
CA LEU A 11 -18.72 4.79 -3.24
C LEU A 11 -17.89 4.46 -4.50
N VAL A 12 -16.96 3.51 -4.41
CA VAL A 12 -16.12 3.08 -5.54
C VAL A 12 -16.97 2.48 -6.66
N GLN A 13 -17.99 1.69 -6.34
CA GLN A 13 -18.90 1.13 -7.34
C GLN A 13 -19.66 2.24 -8.09
N THR A 14 -20.17 3.24 -7.37
CA THR A 14 -20.86 4.38 -7.97
C THR A 14 -19.93 5.21 -8.83
N TRP A 15 -18.70 5.47 -8.34
CA TRP A 15 -17.67 6.16 -9.10
C TRP A 15 -17.32 5.41 -10.39
N PHE A 16 -17.10 4.10 -10.31
CA PHE A 16 -16.69 3.28 -11.46
C PHE A 16 -17.74 3.31 -12.57
N GLY A 17 -19.02 3.24 -12.23
CA GLY A 17 -20.11 3.32 -13.22
C GLY A 17 -20.14 4.65 -14.01
N ASN A 18 -19.52 5.70 -13.48
CA ASN A 18 -19.42 7.02 -14.13
C ASN A 18 -17.97 7.35 -14.56
N ALA A 19 -17.02 6.43 -14.40
CA ALA A 19 -15.62 6.67 -14.69
C ALA A 19 -15.30 6.48 -16.19
N SER A 20 -14.35 7.27 -16.70
CA SER A 20 -13.86 7.13 -18.08
C SER A 20 -13.32 5.73 -18.36
N LEU A 21 -12.75 5.05 -17.34
CA LEU A 21 -12.30 3.66 -17.45
C LEU A 21 -13.42 2.72 -17.90
N PHE A 22 -14.64 2.88 -17.38
CA PHE A 22 -15.76 2.03 -17.75
C PHE A 22 -16.19 2.27 -19.21
N GLU A 23 -16.17 3.52 -19.67
CA GLU A 23 -16.38 3.84 -21.10
C GLU A 23 -15.29 3.26 -21.99
N THR A 24 -14.02 3.32 -21.55
CA THR A 24 -12.90 2.71 -22.28
C THR A 24 -13.08 1.19 -22.42
N LEU A 25 -13.46 0.50 -21.34
CA LEU A 25 -13.73 -0.94 -21.37
C LEU A 25 -14.86 -1.30 -22.33
N LYS A 26 -15.95 -0.51 -22.35
CA LYS A 26 -17.04 -0.66 -23.33
C LYS A 26 -16.59 -0.43 -24.77
N GLY A 27 -15.65 0.49 -24.99
CA GLY A 27 -15.04 0.72 -26.29
C GLY A 27 -14.22 -0.49 -26.76
N ILE A 28 -13.37 -1.03 -25.88
CA ILE A 28 -12.55 -2.21 -26.18
C ILE A 28 -13.41 -3.45 -26.44
N ALA A 29 -14.54 -3.59 -25.74
CA ALA A 29 -15.48 -4.69 -25.96
C ALA A 29 -16.07 -4.76 -27.38
N ARG A 30 -15.95 -3.68 -28.18
CA ARG A 30 -16.36 -3.65 -29.60
C ARG A 30 -15.25 -4.10 -30.56
N THR A 31 -14.12 -4.56 -30.02
CA THR A 31 -12.97 -5.08 -30.77
C THR A 31 -12.76 -6.55 -30.41
N ASP A 32 -11.83 -7.24 -31.08
CA ASP A 32 -11.47 -8.63 -30.73
C ASP A 32 -10.42 -8.71 -29.59
N ALA A 33 -10.13 -7.61 -28.90
CA ALA A 33 -9.11 -7.58 -27.86
C ALA A 33 -9.61 -8.18 -26.54
N VAL A 34 -8.77 -9.01 -25.92
CA VAL A 34 -8.93 -9.48 -24.54
C VAL A 34 -8.36 -8.45 -23.58
N VAL A 35 -9.12 -8.08 -22.54
CA VAL A 35 -8.66 -7.17 -21.49
C VAL A 35 -8.31 -7.95 -20.23
N VAL A 36 -7.09 -7.72 -19.72
CA VAL A 36 -6.69 -8.13 -18.38
C VAL A 36 -6.74 -6.90 -17.47
N LEU A 37 -7.68 -6.89 -16.52
CA LEU A 37 -7.83 -5.81 -15.55
C LEU A 37 -7.37 -6.28 -14.17
N THR A 38 -6.46 -5.53 -13.56
CA THR A 38 -5.92 -5.79 -12.23
C THR A 38 -5.51 -4.47 -11.55
N THR A 39 -4.86 -4.57 -10.39
CA THR A 39 -4.29 -3.45 -9.63
C THR A 39 -2.83 -3.77 -9.32
N ASP A 40 -2.02 -2.76 -9.02
CA ASP A 40 -0.62 -2.92 -8.59
C ASP A 40 -0.51 -3.33 -7.12
N HIS A 41 -1.44 -2.85 -6.29
CA HIS A 41 -1.59 -3.24 -4.90
C HIS A 41 -3.05 -3.07 -4.46
N GLY A 42 -3.39 -3.65 -3.32
CA GLY A 42 -4.63 -3.32 -2.61
C GLY A 42 -4.45 -2.19 -1.60
N SER A 43 -5.38 -2.06 -0.66
CA SER A 43 -5.33 -1.04 0.39
C SER A 43 -6.05 -1.52 1.63
N MET A 44 -5.62 -1.06 2.80
CA MET A 44 -6.21 -1.42 4.07
C MET A 44 -6.14 -0.26 5.08
N ARG A 45 -6.94 -0.33 6.15
CA ARG A 45 -7.00 0.72 7.19
C ARG A 45 -5.93 0.49 8.27
N GLY A 46 -4.91 1.34 8.34
CA GLY A 46 -3.87 1.22 9.36
C GLY A 46 -4.40 1.57 10.75
N THR A 47 -4.43 0.62 11.70
CA THR A 47 -4.98 0.86 13.05
C THR A 47 -3.95 0.84 14.17
N ARG A 48 -2.84 0.10 13.98
CA ARG A 48 -1.77 -0.04 14.97
C ARG A 48 -0.55 0.79 14.56
N ALA A 49 -0.15 1.75 15.40
CA ALA A 49 1.09 2.48 15.16
C ALA A 49 2.28 1.64 15.64
N SER A 50 3.33 1.55 14.82
CA SER A 50 4.62 0.99 15.18
C SER A 50 5.70 2.06 15.09
N VAL A 51 6.62 2.07 16.07
CA VAL A 51 7.74 3.02 16.06
C VAL A 51 8.77 2.56 15.04
N VAL A 52 9.22 3.48 14.20
CA VAL A 52 10.38 3.26 13.33
C VAL A 52 11.46 4.31 13.62
N TYR A 53 12.70 3.86 13.60
CA TYR A 53 13.89 4.72 13.64
C TYR A 53 14.56 4.70 12.28
N GLY A 54 15.20 5.82 11.93
CA GLY A 54 15.94 5.98 10.70
C GLY A 54 16.51 7.39 10.60
N ASP A 55 17.40 7.61 9.66
CA ASP A 55 18.01 8.91 9.44
C ASP A 55 17.05 9.89 8.77
N ARG A 56 17.41 11.18 8.72
CA ARG A 56 16.60 12.26 8.15
C ARG A 56 16.24 12.05 6.67
N SER A 57 17.06 11.30 5.93
CA SER A 57 16.83 10.95 4.52
C SER A 57 15.89 9.75 4.34
N THR A 58 15.43 9.12 5.42
CA THR A 58 14.50 7.98 5.37
C THR A 58 13.18 8.40 4.73
N SER A 59 12.65 7.53 3.87
CA SER A 59 11.43 7.81 3.11
C SER A 59 10.21 8.16 3.98
N SER A 60 9.22 8.82 3.38
CA SER A 60 8.05 9.34 4.10
C SER A 60 6.89 8.34 4.22
N SER A 61 6.90 7.24 3.47
CA SER A 61 5.80 6.26 3.44
C SER A 61 5.46 5.72 4.85
N LEU A 62 4.18 5.51 5.12
CA LEU A 62 3.70 5.00 6.41
C LEU A 62 3.70 3.47 6.48
N ARG A 63 3.83 2.80 5.34
CA ARG A 63 3.74 1.34 5.25
C ARG A 63 5.06 0.67 4.91
N TYR A 64 5.99 1.42 4.32
CA TYR A 64 7.37 0.98 4.17
C TYR A 64 8.30 2.16 4.42
N LYS A 65 9.52 1.87 4.85
CA LYS A 65 10.63 2.81 4.93
C LYS A 65 11.78 2.26 4.12
N TYR A 66 12.52 3.13 3.45
CA TYR A 66 13.84 2.83 2.92
C TYR A 66 14.79 3.94 3.34
N GLY A 67 16.03 3.56 3.65
CA GLY A 67 17.03 4.48 4.19
C GLY A 67 18.12 3.73 4.93
N GLN A 68 18.96 4.50 5.63
CA GLN A 68 20.03 3.99 6.47
C GLN A 68 19.58 3.92 7.93
N ASN A 69 20.25 3.04 8.69
CA ASN A 69 20.06 2.90 10.13
C ASN A 69 18.61 2.63 10.55
N LEU A 70 17.84 1.91 9.71
CA LEU A 70 16.46 1.57 10.01
C LEU A 70 16.38 0.57 11.16
N ARG A 71 15.48 0.85 12.12
CA ARG A 71 15.15 -0.07 13.22
C ARG A 71 13.65 -0.06 13.46
N CYS A 72 13.09 -1.23 13.72
CA CYS A 72 11.66 -1.45 13.96
C CYS A 72 11.47 -2.65 14.89
N GLU A 73 10.25 -2.81 15.39
CA GLU A 73 9.83 -4.01 16.10
C GLU A 73 9.60 -5.16 15.10
N GLU A 74 10.29 -6.29 15.28
CA GLU A 74 10.24 -7.45 14.36
C GLU A 74 8.81 -8.03 14.22
N LYS A 75 8.04 -8.01 15.31
CA LYS A 75 6.63 -8.44 15.31
C LYS A 75 5.72 -7.55 14.45
N ASP A 76 6.08 -6.28 14.26
CA ASP A 76 5.25 -5.29 13.57
C ASP A 76 5.67 -5.12 12.10
N ALA A 77 6.91 -5.52 11.75
CA ALA A 77 7.50 -5.22 10.45
C ALA A 77 8.55 -6.26 10.02
N LEU A 78 8.79 -6.32 8.72
CA LEU A 78 9.91 -7.04 8.12
C LEU A 78 11.06 -6.06 7.84
N LEU A 79 12.22 -6.28 8.47
CA LEU A 79 13.46 -5.59 8.11
C LEU A 79 14.17 -6.38 7.00
N ILE A 80 14.39 -5.72 5.86
CA ILE A 80 15.12 -6.23 4.70
C ILE A 80 16.49 -5.54 4.69
N ALA A 81 17.49 -6.25 5.23
CA ALA A 81 18.87 -5.76 5.29
C ALA A 81 19.60 -5.85 3.95
N ASP A 82 19.22 -6.82 3.11
CA ASP A 82 19.70 -6.96 1.73
C ASP A 82 18.54 -6.74 0.74
N PRO A 83 18.38 -5.52 0.20
CA PRO A 83 17.31 -5.21 -0.75
C PRO A 83 17.35 -6.07 -2.02
N GLN A 84 18.53 -6.46 -2.50
CA GLN A 84 18.67 -7.17 -3.77
C GLN A 84 18.09 -8.59 -3.69
N ALA A 85 18.18 -9.25 -2.55
CA ALA A 85 17.56 -10.56 -2.30
C ALA A 85 16.02 -10.54 -2.46
N TYR A 86 15.40 -9.36 -2.39
CA TYR A 86 13.96 -9.14 -2.57
C TYR A 86 13.61 -8.47 -3.91
N GLY A 87 14.58 -8.32 -4.82
CA GLY A 87 14.39 -7.60 -6.08
C GLY A 87 14.22 -6.08 -5.92
N LEU A 88 14.60 -5.52 -4.77
CA LEU A 88 14.52 -4.10 -4.48
C LEU A 88 15.83 -3.39 -4.85
N PRO A 89 15.79 -2.09 -5.21
CA PRO A 89 16.98 -1.34 -5.58
C PRO A 89 17.93 -1.16 -4.39
N ALA A 90 19.23 -1.39 -4.63
CA ALA A 90 20.28 -1.03 -3.68
C ALA A 90 20.65 0.45 -3.86
N ALA A 91 20.18 1.32 -2.96
CA ALA A 91 20.42 2.76 -3.02
C ALA A 91 21.78 3.20 -2.42
N GLY A 92 22.70 2.25 -2.18
CA GLY A 92 24.03 2.48 -1.61
C GLY A 92 24.30 1.63 -0.38
N LEU A 93 25.55 1.64 0.10
CA LEU A 93 25.95 0.91 1.31
C LEU A 93 25.07 1.28 2.52
N GLY A 94 24.66 0.25 3.27
CA GLY A 94 23.87 0.41 4.50
C GLY A 94 22.40 0.78 4.30
N HIS A 95 21.91 0.86 3.05
CA HIS A 95 20.48 1.02 2.81
C HIS A 95 19.74 -0.29 3.06
N SER A 96 18.63 -0.18 3.78
CA SER A 96 17.72 -1.27 4.10
C SER A 96 16.29 -0.81 3.84
N PHE A 97 15.37 -1.77 3.82
CA PHE A 97 13.94 -1.51 3.80
C PHE A 97 13.31 -2.04 5.09
N VAL A 98 12.27 -1.38 5.56
CA VAL A 98 11.37 -1.91 6.58
C VAL A 98 9.97 -1.88 6.00
N ILE A 99 9.26 -3.00 6.02
CA ILE A 99 7.90 -3.13 5.47
C ILE A 99 6.94 -3.54 6.58
N ALA A 100 5.85 -2.79 6.76
CA ALA A 100 4.89 -3.03 7.83
C ALA A 100 4.07 -4.31 7.57
N ARG A 101 3.88 -5.09 8.63
CA ARG A 101 3.01 -6.28 8.63
C ARG A 101 1.56 -5.87 8.91
N GLU A 102 0.61 -6.68 8.43
CA GLU A 102 -0.80 -6.56 8.80
C GLU A 102 -1.30 -5.10 8.74
N ASP A 103 -2.00 -4.60 9.75
CA ASP A 103 -2.49 -3.22 9.81
C ASP A 103 -1.60 -2.22 10.56
N PHE A 104 -0.29 -2.53 10.69
CA PHE A 104 0.68 -1.64 11.32
C PHE A 104 1.10 -0.47 10.41
N TYR A 105 1.32 0.71 10.97
CA TYR A 105 1.90 1.82 10.21
C TYR A 105 2.98 2.51 11.01
N PHE A 106 3.99 3.02 10.30
CA PHE A 106 5.17 3.61 10.90
C PHE A 106 4.95 5.05 11.33
N VAL A 107 5.39 5.34 12.54
CA VAL A 107 5.51 6.69 13.08
C VAL A 107 6.86 6.84 13.74
N TYR A 108 7.46 8.02 13.60
CA TYR A 108 8.69 8.34 14.32
C TYR A 108 8.39 8.62 15.81
N PRO A 109 9.35 8.38 16.72
CA PRO A 109 9.20 8.69 18.14
C PRO A 109 8.84 10.17 18.39
N THR A 110 9.41 11.07 17.58
CA THR A 110 9.15 12.51 17.65
C THR A 110 7.69 12.81 17.33
N GLN A 111 6.97 13.40 18.28
CA GLN A 111 5.54 13.70 18.18
C GLN A 111 4.67 12.44 17.90
N PHE A 112 5.07 11.26 18.41
CA PHE A 112 4.37 9.98 18.22
C PHE A 112 2.84 10.09 18.36
N ASN A 113 2.35 10.59 19.50
CA ASN A 113 0.92 10.70 19.79
C ASN A 113 0.14 11.54 18.77
N LYS A 114 0.76 12.59 18.21
CA LYS A 114 0.15 13.44 17.18
C LYS A 114 0.00 12.66 15.87
N TYR A 115 1.05 11.99 15.43
CA TYR A 115 1.05 11.25 14.17
C TYR A 115 0.23 9.96 14.25
N GLN A 116 0.26 9.25 15.38
CA GLN A 116 -0.63 8.14 15.66
C GLN A 116 -2.10 8.57 15.51
N ARG A 117 -2.52 9.64 16.20
CA ARG A 117 -3.92 10.13 16.06
C ARG A 117 -4.25 10.59 14.64
N ARG A 118 -3.28 11.19 13.93
CA ARG A 118 -3.48 11.68 12.56
C ARG A 118 -3.72 10.55 11.56
N TYR A 119 -2.99 9.44 11.67
CA TYR A 119 -3.00 8.39 10.66
C TYR A 119 -3.84 7.17 11.03
N LYS A 120 -4.19 6.99 12.31
CA LYS A 120 -5.05 5.89 12.77
C LYS A 120 -6.37 5.88 11.99
N GLY A 121 -6.67 4.73 11.39
CA GLY A 121 -7.90 4.46 10.65
C GLY A 121 -7.92 4.98 9.22
N SER A 122 -6.83 5.59 8.75
CA SER A 122 -6.67 5.99 7.34
C SER A 122 -6.36 4.79 6.45
N PHE A 123 -6.81 4.83 5.20
CA PHE A 123 -6.43 3.85 4.19
C PHE A 123 -5.00 4.07 3.74
N GLN A 124 -4.22 3.00 3.72
CA GLN A 124 -2.81 2.98 3.39
C GLN A 124 -2.51 1.79 2.47
N HIS A 125 -1.33 1.80 1.86
CA HIS A 125 -0.81 0.72 1.03
C HIS A 125 0.73 0.72 1.05
N GLY A 126 1.34 -0.37 0.60
CA GLY A 126 2.79 -0.55 0.50
C GLY A 126 3.41 -1.40 1.63
N GLY A 127 2.60 -2.00 2.48
CA GLY A 127 3.00 -3.01 3.46
C GLY A 127 2.89 -4.42 2.88
N ILE A 128 2.92 -5.42 3.77
CA ILE A 128 2.77 -6.84 3.44
C ILE A 128 1.55 -7.46 4.13
N SER A 129 0.38 -6.80 4.04
CA SER A 129 -0.90 -7.40 4.43
C SER A 129 -1.50 -8.25 3.29
N LEU A 130 -2.43 -9.16 3.63
CA LEU A 130 -3.13 -9.94 2.60
C LEU A 130 -3.95 -9.04 1.67
N GLU A 131 -4.59 -8.01 2.21
CA GLU A 131 -5.37 -7.03 1.47
C GLU A 131 -4.52 -6.21 0.49
N GLU A 132 -3.24 -5.99 0.79
CA GLU A 132 -2.31 -5.27 -0.09
C GLU A 132 -1.71 -6.18 -1.17
N MET A 133 -1.52 -7.47 -0.88
CA MET A 133 -0.75 -8.40 -1.71
C MET A 133 -1.59 -9.36 -2.55
N ILE A 134 -2.81 -9.71 -2.12
CA ILE A 134 -3.74 -10.56 -2.89
C ILE A 134 -4.54 -9.66 -3.84
N LEU A 135 -4.20 -9.72 -5.12
CA LEU A 135 -4.75 -8.81 -6.12
C LEU A 135 -5.77 -9.52 -7.01
N PRO A 136 -6.95 -8.90 -7.26
CA PRO A 136 -7.89 -9.43 -8.22
C PRO A 136 -7.32 -9.31 -9.64
N VAL A 137 -7.58 -10.33 -10.46
CA VAL A 137 -7.33 -10.29 -11.90
C VAL A 137 -8.62 -10.70 -12.60
N ALA A 138 -9.15 -9.81 -13.43
CA ALA A 138 -10.29 -10.08 -14.28
C ALA A 138 -9.83 -10.18 -15.73
N ILE A 139 -10.12 -11.30 -16.38
CA ILE A 139 -9.92 -11.49 -17.82
C ILE A 139 -11.28 -11.32 -18.49
N MET A 140 -11.39 -10.33 -19.36
CA MET A 140 -12.63 -9.96 -20.03
C MET A 140 -12.46 -10.16 -21.53
N GLU A 141 -13.33 -11.00 -22.08
CA GLU A 141 -13.44 -11.24 -23.51
C GLU A 141 -14.55 -10.38 -24.10
N PRO A 142 -14.42 -9.93 -25.36
CA PRO A 142 -15.45 -9.16 -26.03
C PRO A 142 -16.74 -10.00 -26.17
N LYS A 143 -17.88 -9.36 -25.97
CA LYS A 143 -19.22 -9.94 -26.12
C LYS A 143 -20.17 -8.96 -26.79
#